data_AF-A0A7C6R6Z9-F1
#
_entry.id   AF-A0A7C6R6Z9-F1
#
_cell.length_a   1.000
_cell.length_b   1.000
_cell.length_c   1.000
_cell.angle_alpha   90.00
_cell.angle_beta   90.00
_cell.angle_gamma   90.00
#
_symmetry.space_group_name_H-M   'P 1'
#
loop_
_entity.id
_entity.type
_entity.pdbx_description
1 polymer ?
#
loop_
_entity_poly.entity_id
_entity_poly.type
_entity_poly.pdbx_seq_one_letter_code
_entity_poly.pdbx_strand_id
1 'polypeptide(L)'
;MRKKRIIAENVDLKCQVNQLKSELETLKKQVEEITAERDKYKNLLDQSENKLKEQSSDANVFSEQIKDLESEINTAKDYIAKLKSEKQGLEKLAAKFNAEIEEAENKIKQNELLIQKLGAEKEMMSVNIERLKARLQEEKKLNMSLITEIEQLKKSKQTQHFGIETKKAADEDLKNEIFLHAELPSAHNTQPAEPYDPAMQAGARIIGKVVMQAALISSRIASSRDPNAKELLTLALGRTEVLKSDILQQVHSDLSFEQKLENMNHLADETLEFFKSLEGQLSVQ
;
A
#
# COMPACT_ATOMS: atom_id res chain seq x y z
N MET A 1 -53.25 -70.56 -116.25
CA MET A 1 -52.06 -69.89 -115.67
C MET A 1 -52.42 -68.72 -114.76
N ARG A 2 -53.16 -67.70 -115.23
CA ARG A 2 -53.48 -66.46 -114.46
C ARG A 2 -54.13 -66.68 -113.08
N LYS A 3 -55.13 -67.59 -113.00
CA LYS A 3 -55.85 -67.91 -111.74
C LYS A 3 -54.95 -68.52 -110.67
N LYS A 4 -54.00 -69.40 -111.04
CA LYS A 4 -53.02 -70.01 -110.11
C LYS A 4 -52.03 -68.97 -109.55
N ARG A 5 -51.58 -68.02 -110.38
CA ARG A 5 -50.70 -66.92 -109.95
C ARG A 5 -51.38 -66.01 -108.90
N ILE A 6 -52.63 -65.62 -109.16
CA ILE A 6 -53.43 -64.80 -108.22
C ILE A 6 -53.64 -65.51 -106.88
N ILE A 7 -53.85 -66.82 -106.89
CA ILE A 7 -54.00 -67.61 -105.65
C ILE A 7 -52.69 -67.60 -104.85
N ALA A 8 -51.54 -67.84 -105.49
CA ALA A 8 -50.24 -67.84 -104.83
C ALA A 8 -49.91 -66.46 -104.20
N GLU A 9 -50.17 -65.38 -104.93
CA GLU A 9 -49.97 -64.00 -104.47
C GLU A 9 -50.87 -63.66 -103.28
N ASN A 10 -52.12 -64.12 -103.27
CA ASN A 10 -53.02 -63.97 -102.10
C ASN A 10 -52.55 -64.76 -100.88
N VAL A 11 -51.99 -65.96 -101.08
CA VAL A 11 -51.43 -66.75 -99.98
C VAL A 11 -50.22 -66.03 -99.37
N ASP A 12 -49.33 -65.49 -100.21
CA ASP A 12 -48.15 -64.76 -99.75
C ASP A 12 -48.53 -63.47 -99.01
N LEU A 13 -49.43 -62.66 -99.57
CA LEU A 13 -49.98 -61.48 -98.91
C LEU A 13 -50.61 -61.82 -97.55
N LYS A 14 -51.36 -62.91 -97.47
CA LYS A 14 -51.97 -63.38 -96.22
C LYS A 14 -50.91 -63.79 -95.20
N CYS A 15 -49.81 -64.39 -95.64
CA CYS A 15 -48.67 -64.73 -94.80
C CYS A 15 -47.99 -63.46 -94.25
N GLN A 16 -47.68 -62.48 -95.11
CA GLN A 16 -47.11 -61.19 -94.72
C GLN A 16 -48.01 -60.44 -93.73
N VAL A 17 -49.32 -60.40 -93.96
CA VAL A 17 -50.29 -59.78 -93.05
C VAL A 17 -50.28 -60.45 -91.67
N ASN A 18 -50.19 -61.78 -91.61
CA ASN A 18 -50.12 -62.50 -90.34
C ASN A 18 -48.80 -62.24 -89.60
N GLN A 19 -47.69 -62.16 -90.34
CA GLN A 19 -46.38 -61.85 -89.76
C GLN A 19 -46.34 -60.43 -89.19
N LEU A 20 -46.80 -59.43 -89.96
CA LEU A 20 -46.92 -58.04 -89.50
C LEU A 20 -47.83 -57.92 -88.27
N LYS A 21 -48.95 -58.67 -88.22
CA LYS A 21 -49.81 -58.72 -87.02
C LYS A 21 -49.07 -59.25 -85.79
N SER A 22 -48.27 -60.30 -85.95
CA SER A 22 -47.47 -60.87 -84.86
C SER A 22 -46.40 -59.89 -84.35
N GLU A 23 -45.74 -59.19 -85.27
CA GLU A 23 -44.74 -58.15 -84.93
C GLU A 23 -45.41 -56.98 -84.20
N LEU A 24 -46.57 -56.53 -84.67
CA LEU A 24 -47.34 -55.45 -84.05
C LEU A 24 -47.74 -55.80 -82.61
N GLU A 25 -48.20 -57.02 -82.35
CA GLU A 25 -48.50 -57.44 -80.97
C GLU A 25 -47.26 -57.56 -80.08
N THR A 26 -46.12 -57.93 -80.65
CA THR A 26 -44.85 -57.98 -79.91
C THR A 26 -44.40 -56.58 -79.52
N LEU A 27 -44.43 -55.64 -80.47
CA LEU A 27 -44.10 -54.23 -80.23
C LEU A 27 -45.04 -53.60 -79.20
N LYS A 28 -46.34 -53.94 -79.25
CA LYS A 28 -47.32 -53.44 -78.29
C LYS A 28 -46.98 -53.87 -76.85
N LYS A 29 -46.60 -55.13 -76.64
CA LYS A 29 -46.14 -55.62 -75.33
C LYS A 29 -44.88 -54.91 -74.85
N GLN A 30 -43.91 -54.71 -75.74
CA GLN A 30 -42.69 -53.96 -75.39
C GLN A 30 -42.99 -52.52 -74.98
N VAL A 31 -43.92 -51.85 -75.65
CA VAL A 31 -44.36 -50.48 -75.29
C VAL A 31 -45.04 -50.46 -73.91
N GLU A 32 -45.87 -51.46 -73.61
CA GLU A 32 -46.51 -51.60 -72.29
C GLU A 32 -45.47 -51.81 -71.18
N GLU A 33 -44.47 -52.67 -71.41
CA GLU A 33 -43.37 -52.93 -70.46
C GLU A 33 -42.52 -51.68 -70.21
N ILE A 34 -42.08 -50.99 -71.27
CA ILE A 34 -41.30 -49.75 -71.16
C ILE A 34 -42.11 -48.66 -70.45
N THR A 35 -43.42 -48.59 -70.69
CA THR A 35 -44.30 -47.64 -70.01
C THR A 35 -44.35 -47.92 -68.50
N ALA A 36 -44.49 -49.19 -68.12
CA ALA A 36 -44.48 -49.59 -66.72
C ALA A 36 -43.14 -49.31 -66.03
N GLU A 37 -42.00 -49.53 -66.70
CA GLU A 37 -40.68 -49.18 -66.17
C GLU A 37 -40.51 -47.67 -66.00
N ARG A 38 -40.93 -46.88 -66.99
CA ARG A 38 -40.89 -45.42 -66.92
C ARG A 38 -41.70 -44.89 -65.74
N ASP A 39 -42.88 -45.44 -65.47
CA ASP A 39 -43.70 -45.04 -64.33
C ASP A 39 -43.06 -45.42 -62.99
N LYS A 40 -42.39 -46.59 -62.91
CA LYS A 40 -41.59 -46.97 -61.74
C LYS A 40 -40.45 -45.99 -61.48
N TYR A 41 -39.66 -45.65 -62.51
CA TYR A 41 -38.54 -44.72 -62.36
C TYR A 41 -39.00 -43.31 -62.01
N LYS A 42 -40.13 -42.86 -62.56
CA LYS A 42 -40.74 -41.58 -62.20
C LYS A 42 -41.09 -41.52 -60.71
N ASN A 43 -41.73 -42.56 -60.18
CA ASN A 43 -42.07 -42.61 -58.75
C ASN A 43 -40.82 -42.62 -57.85
N LEU A 44 -39.75 -43.32 -58.25
CA LEU A 44 -38.48 -43.31 -57.50
C LEU A 44 -37.80 -41.94 -57.52
N LEU A 45 -37.89 -41.22 -58.64
CA LEU A 45 -37.38 -39.86 -58.77
C LEU A 45 -38.12 -38.92 -57.83
N ASP A 46 -39.45 -38.96 -57.83
CA ASP A 46 -40.30 -38.13 -56.96
C ASP A 46 -39.99 -38.40 -55.47
N GLN A 47 -39.79 -39.67 -55.09
CA GLN A 47 -39.39 -40.04 -53.72
C GLN A 47 -38.02 -39.48 -53.35
N SER A 48 -37.05 -39.51 -54.28
CA SER A 48 -35.70 -39.01 -54.05
C SER A 48 -35.66 -37.49 -53.95
N GLU A 49 -36.44 -36.79 -54.78
CA GLU A 49 -36.58 -35.32 -54.69
C GLU A 49 -37.16 -34.88 -53.35
N ASN A 50 -38.16 -35.59 -52.83
CA ASN A 50 -38.75 -35.26 -51.53
C ASN A 50 -37.74 -35.45 -50.39
N LYS A 51 -36.98 -36.55 -50.39
CA LYS A 51 -35.90 -36.76 -49.41
C LYS A 51 -34.82 -35.68 -49.49
N LEU A 52 -34.46 -35.24 -50.69
CA LEU A 52 -33.49 -34.15 -50.87
C LEU A 52 -34.01 -32.83 -50.30
N LYS A 53 -35.29 -32.52 -50.48
CA LYS A 53 -35.92 -31.33 -49.90
C LYS A 53 -35.92 -31.37 -48.37
N GLU A 54 -36.25 -32.52 -47.78
CA GLU A 54 -36.19 -32.72 -46.33
C GLU A 54 -34.76 -32.55 -45.79
N GLN A 55 -33.78 -33.22 -46.39
CA GLN A 55 -32.37 -33.10 -46.00
C GLN A 55 -31.84 -31.68 -46.16
N SER A 56 -32.25 -30.96 -47.21
CA SER A 56 -31.88 -29.55 -47.39
C SER A 56 -32.49 -28.66 -46.31
N SER A 57 -33.70 -28.96 -45.86
CA SER A 57 -34.34 -28.25 -44.75
C SER A 57 -33.59 -28.48 -43.44
N ASP A 58 -33.27 -29.74 -43.13
CA ASP A 58 -32.51 -30.09 -41.92
C ASP A 58 -31.13 -29.43 -41.90
N ALA A 59 -30.43 -29.41 -43.04
CA ALA A 59 -29.13 -28.76 -43.18
C ALA A 59 -29.20 -27.26 -42.86
N ASN A 60 -30.28 -26.58 -43.25
CA ASN A 60 -30.48 -25.16 -42.93
C ASN A 60 -30.71 -24.95 -41.44
N VAL A 61 -31.52 -25.80 -40.80
CA VAL A 61 -31.75 -25.74 -39.34
C VAL A 61 -30.46 -25.95 -38.56
N PHE A 62 -29.65 -26.96 -38.93
CA PHE A 62 -28.35 -27.17 -38.29
C PHE A 62 -27.39 -26.00 -38.51
N SER A 63 -27.40 -25.38 -39.68
CA SER A 63 -26.59 -24.18 -39.98
C SER A 63 -26.96 -23.00 -39.09
N GLU A 64 -28.25 -22.79 -38.83
CA GLU A 64 -28.72 -21.74 -37.90
C GLU A 64 -28.31 -22.05 -36.46
N GLN A 65 -28.51 -23.30 -36.00
CA GLN A 65 -28.09 -23.72 -34.66
C GLN A 65 -26.58 -23.56 -34.43
N ILE A 66 -25.76 -23.83 -35.44
CA ILE A 66 -24.30 -23.62 -35.36
C ILE A 66 -23.99 -22.14 -35.14
N LYS A 67 -24.65 -21.22 -35.86
CA LYS A 67 -24.44 -19.77 -35.70
C LYS A 67 -24.83 -19.29 -34.31
N ASP A 68 -25.94 -19.79 -33.77
CA ASP A 68 -26.39 -19.44 -32.43
C ASP A 68 -25.39 -19.91 -31.37
N LEU A 69 -24.92 -21.17 -31.47
CA LEU A 69 -23.88 -21.71 -30.58
C LEU A 69 -22.56 -20.94 -30.69
N GLU A 70 -22.16 -20.52 -31.89
CA GLU A 70 -20.97 -19.68 -32.09
C GLU A 70 -21.11 -18.32 -31.37
N SER A 71 -22.30 -17.71 -31.41
CA SER A 71 -22.61 -16.46 -30.70
C SER A 71 -22.54 -16.64 -29.18
N GLU A 72 -23.12 -17.72 -28.65
CA GLU A 72 -23.05 -18.06 -27.22
C GLU A 72 -21.61 -18.29 -26.76
N ILE A 73 -20.81 -19.02 -27.55
CA ILE A 73 -19.38 -19.25 -27.27
C ILE A 73 -18.61 -17.94 -27.20
N ASN A 74 -18.85 -17.01 -28.12
CA ASN A 74 -18.17 -15.72 -28.12
C ASN A 74 -18.55 -14.88 -26.89
N THR A 75 -19.83 -14.86 -26.53
CA THR A 75 -20.30 -14.20 -25.31
C THR A 75 -19.65 -14.78 -24.05
N ALA A 76 -19.55 -16.10 -23.97
CA ALA A 76 -18.90 -16.79 -22.86
C ALA A 76 -17.39 -16.46 -22.78
N LYS A 77 -16.70 -16.40 -23.93
CA LYS A 77 -15.28 -16.00 -24.00
C LYS A 77 -15.05 -14.58 -23.47
N ASP A 78 -15.91 -13.64 -23.85
CA ASP A 78 -15.82 -12.25 -23.39
C ASP A 78 -16.03 -12.15 -21.87
N TYR A 79 -17.00 -12.91 -21.34
CA TYR A 79 -17.24 -12.96 -19.89
C TYR A 79 -16.04 -13.54 -19.13
N ILE A 80 -15.42 -14.62 -19.64
CA ILE A 80 -14.19 -15.20 -19.06
C ILE A 80 -13.05 -14.18 -19.07
N ALA A 81 -12.87 -13.44 -20.16
CA ALA A 81 -11.84 -12.41 -20.25
C ALA A 81 -12.04 -11.30 -19.20
N LYS A 82 -13.29 -10.86 -18.99
CA LYS A 82 -13.63 -9.88 -17.95
C LYS A 82 -13.30 -10.38 -16.55
N LEU A 83 -13.74 -11.60 -16.21
CA LEU A 83 -13.46 -12.21 -14.90
C LEU A 83 -11.96 -12.39 -14.65
N LYS A 84 -11.19 -12.73 -15.69
CA LYS A 84 -9.73 -12.86 -15.60
C LYS A 84 -9.07 -11.53 -15.26
N SER A 85 -9.51 -10.43 -15.88
CA SER A 85 -9.01 -9.08 -15.58
C SER A 85 -9.35 -8.65 -14.15
N GLU A 86 -10.59 -8.90 -13.71
CA GLU A 86 -11.03 -8.60 -12.35
C GLU A 86 -10.22 -9.36 -11.30
N LYS A 87 -9.99 -10.66 -11.52
CA LYS A 87 -9.13 -11.49 -10.66
C LYS A 87 -7.73 -10.90 -10.52
N GLN A 88 -7.11 -10.50 -11.63
CA GLN A 88 -5.77 -9.88 -11.60
C GLN A 88 -5.76 -8.55 -10.84
N GLY A 89 -6.85 -7.77 -10.93
CA GLY A 89 -7.03 -6.55 -10.14
C GLY A 89 -7.08 -6.84 -8.63
N LEU A 90 -7.86 -7.85 -8.23
CA LEU A 90 -7.98 -8.28 -6.84
C LEU A 90 -6.66 -8.84 -6.29
N GLU A 91 -5.92 -9.61 -7.08
CA GLU A 91 -4.60 -10.13 -6.69
C GLU A 91 -3.59 -9.00 -6.42
N LYS A 92 -3.59 -7.94 -7.26
CA LYS A 92 -2.75 -6.76 -7.03
C LYS A 92 -3.13 -6.02 -5.76
N LEU A 93 -4.43 -5.90 -5.48
CA LEU A 93 -4.92 -5.23 -4.28
C LEU A 93 -4.54 -6.02 -3.02
N ALA A 94 -4.69 -7.34 -3.04
CA ALA A 94 -4.28 -8.23 -1.95
C ALA A 94 -2.77 -8.13 -1.68
N ALA A 95 -1.95 -8.09 -2.73
CA ALA A 95 -0.50 -7.90 -2.59
C ALA A 95 -0.14 -6.57 -1.93
N LYS A 96 -0.84 -5.47 -2.29
CA LYS A 96 -0.65 -4.16 -1.65
C LYS A 96 -1.00 -4.20 -0.16
N PHE A 97 -2.15 -4.76 0.21
CA PHE A 97 -2.54 -4.86 1.61
C PHE A 97 -1.60 -5.74 2.44
N ASN A 98 -1.10 -6.84 1.87
CA ASN A 98 -0.12 -7.67 2.56
C ASN A 98 1.19 -6.92 2.83
N ALA A 99 1.66 -6.10 1.88
CA ALA A 99 2.84 -5.27 2.09
C ALA A 99 2.62 -4.20 3.18
N GLU A 100 1.44 -3.55 3.20
CA GLU A 100 1.10 -2.59 4.26
C GLU A 100 1.03 -3.25 5.64
N ILE A 101 0.50 -4.48 5.73
CA ILE A 101 0.45 -5.26 6.98
C ILE A 101 1.86 -5.57 7.47
N GLU A 102 2.74 -6.07 6.59
CA GLU A 102 4.12 -6.39 6.94
C GLU A 102 4.88 -5.15 7.44
N GLU A 103 4.67 -4.00 6.81
CA GLU A 103 5.26 -2.74 7.26
C GLU A 103 4.75 -2.33 8.66
N ALA A 104 3.43 -2.45 8.90
CA ALA A 104 2.83 -2.14 10.18
C ALA A 104 3.34 -3.09 11.29
N GLU A 105 3.43 -4.39 11.01
CA GLU A 105 3.98 -5.38 11.93
C GLU A 105 5.44 -5.06 12.32
N ASN A 106 6.25 -4.63 11.36
CA ASN A 106 7.63 -4.23 11.62
C ASN A 106 7.72 -2.98 12.50
N LYS A 107 6.86 -1.99 12.26
CA LYS A 107 6.76 -0.79 13.13
C LYS A 107 6.31 -1.14 14.54
N ILE A 108 5.37 -2.07 14.70
CA ILE A 108 4.93 -2.57 16.02
C ILE A 108 6.12 -3.21 16.76
N LYS A 109 6.85 -4.12 16.12
CA LYS A 109 8.04 -4.76 16.72
C LYS A 109 9.09 -3.73 17.17
N GLN A 110 9.34 -2.69 16.36
CA GLN A 110 10.28 -1.63 16.74
C GLN A 110 9.80 -0.86 17.98
N ASN A 111 8.51 -0.53 18.03
CA ASN A 111 7.92 0.18 19.17
C ASN A 111 7.93 -0.68 20.45
N GLU A 112 7.66 -1.98 20.34
CA GLU A 112 7.76 -2.91 21.47
C GLU A 112 9.16 -2.93 22.07
N LEU A 113 10.21 -2.98 21.23
CA LEU A 113 11.60 -2.90 21.67
C LEU A 113 11.91 -1.56 22.35
N LEU A 114 11.37 -0.46 21.83
CA LEU A 114 11.56 0.87 22.43
C LEU A 114 10.89 0.95 23.81
N ILE A 115 9.67 0.44 23.94
CA ILE A 115 8.94 0.38 25.22
C ILE A 115 9.73 -0.42 26.26
N GLN A 116 10.30 -1.57 25.87
CA GLN A 116 11.14 -2.37 26.77
C GLN A 116 12.37 -1.59 27.26
N LYS A 117 13.08 -0.88 26.37
CA LYS A 117 14.24 -0.06 26.72
C LYS A 117 13.88 1.05 27.70
N LEU A 118 12.82 1.80 27.41
CA LEU A 118 12.33 2.88 28.27
C LEU A 118 11.85 2.36 29.63
N GLY A 119 11.23 1.18 29.65
CA GLY A 119 10.84 0.48 30.88
C GLY A 119 12.03 0.20 31.79
N ALA A 120 13.10 -0.39 31.23
CA ALA A 120 14.33 -0.69 31.96
C ALA A 120 15.03 0.59 32.48
N GLU A 121 15.08 1.65 31.66
CA GLU A 121 15.65 2.94 32.06
C GLU A 121 14.87 3.57 33.22
N LYS A 122 13.54 3.54 33.15
CA LYS A 122 12.66 4.04 34.23
C LYS A 122 12.91 3.29 35.54
N GLU A 123 13.05 1.97 35.51
CA GLU A 123 13.37 1.17 36.70
C GLU A 123 14.72 1.56 37.28
N MET A 124 15.76 1.70 36.45
CA MET A 124 17.09 2.12 36.89
C MET A 124 17.06 3.51 37.55
N MET A 125 16.35 4.46 36.95
CA MET A 125 16.17 5.80 37.53
C MET A 125 15.42 5.73 38.86
N SER A 126 14.39 4.90 38.97
CA SER A 126 13.64 4.72 40.22
C SER A 126 14.54 4.17 41.35
N VAL A 127 15.40 3.20 41.05
CA VAL A 127 16.39 2.68 42.01
C VAL A 127 17.38 3.77 42.43
N ASN A 128 17.86 4.58 41.49
CA ASN A 128 18.77 5.69 41.78
C ASN A 128 18.13 6.75 42.68
N ILE A 129 16.87 7.10 42.44
CA ILE A 129 16.11 8.04 43.28
C ILE A 129 16.01 7.51 44.72
N GLU A 130 15.65 6.23 44.91
CA GLU A 130 15.57 5.65 46.26
C GLU A 130 16.93 5.63 46.96
N ARG A 131 18.01 5.30 46.24
CA ARG A 131 19.38 5.38 46.79
C ARG A 131 19.75 6.80 47.22
N LEU A 132 19.43 7.82 46.41
CA LEU A 132 19.71 9.21 46.74
C LEU A 132 18.89 9.70 47.94
N LYS A 133 17.61 9.31 48.03
CA LYS A 133 16.76 9.60 49.20
C LYS A 133 17.35 9.01 50.49
N ALA A 134 17.84 7.77 50.43
CA ALA A 134 18.47 7.11 51.59
C ALA A 134 19.72 7.88 52.05
N ARG A 135 20.64 8.23 51.12
CA ARG A 135 21.82 9.04 51.43
C ARG A 135 21.46 10.40 52.06
N LEU A 136 20.46 11.07 51.50
CA LEU A 136 19.98 12.34 52.04
C LEU A 136 19.47 12.22 53.49
N GLN A 137 18.80 11.11 53.82
CA GLN A 137 18.39 10.85 55.20
C GLN A 137 19.58 10.61 56.14
N GLU A 138 20.60 9.88 55.70
CA GLU A 138 21.84 9.66 56.47
C GLU A 138 22.56 10.98 56.74
N GLU A 139 22.77 11.81 55.72
CA GLU A 139 23.40 13.12 55.87
C GLU A 139 22.60 14.04 56.81
N LYS A 140 21.27 14.02 56.75
CA LYS A 140 20.42 14.77 57.69
C LYS A 140 20.63 14.32 59.13
N LYS A 141 20.73 13.01 59.38
CA LYS A 141 21.01 12.47 60.73
C LYS A 141 22.40 12.90 61.21
N LEU A 142 23.40 12.82 60.34
CA LEU A 142 24.76 13.24 60.66
C LEU A 142 24.82 14.74 60.99
N ASN A 143 24.19 15.59 60.17
CA ASN A 143 24.10 17.02 60.44
C ASN A 143 23.42 17.33 61.78
N MET A 144 22.36 16.60 62.13
CA MET A 144 21.74 16.78 63.45
C MET A 144 22.67 16.40 64.61
N SER A 145 23.45 15.33 64.45
CA SER A 145 24.46 14.93 65.44
C SER A 145 25.52 16.02 65.59
N LEU A 146 26.05 16.54 64.49
CA LEU A 146 27.05 17.61 64.48
C LEU A 146 26.53 18.90 65.11
N ILE A 147 25.29 19.29 64.83
CA ILE A 147 24.64 20.45 65.47
C ILE A 147 24.60 20.25 66.99
N THR A 148 24.20 19.05 67.44
CA THR A 148 24.14 18.71 68.87
C THR A 148 25.52 18.78 69.52
N GLU A 149 26.54 18.26 68.85
CA GLU A 149 27.93 18.29 69.33
C GLU A 149 28.48 19.72 69.41
N ILE A 150 28.22 20.56 68.40
CA ILE A 150 28.58 21.97 68.40
C ILE A 150 27.91 22.70 69.59
N GLU A 151 26.64 22.42 69.89
CA GLU A 151 25.96 23.01 71.04
C GLU A 151 26.57 22.58 72.38
N GLN A 152 26.93 21.30 72.52
CA GLN A 152 27.64 20.80 73.70
C GLN A 152 29.00 21.48 73.88
N LEU A 153 29.79 21.58 72.80
CA LEU A 153 31.09 22.26 72.81
C LEU A 153 30.96 23.76 73.11
N LYS A 154 29.91 24.43 72.63
CA LYS A 154 29.63 25.83 72.99
C LYS A 154 29.38 25.96 74.49
N LYS A 155 28.57 25.08 75.08
CA LYS A 155 28.29 25.08 76.53
C LYS A 155 29.55 24.83 77.34
N SER A 156 30.36 23.82 76.99
CA SER A 156 31.61 23.53 77.70
C SER A 156 32.62 24.67 77.63
N LYS A 157 32.72 25.35 76.47
CA LYS A 157 33.56 26.54 76.30
C LYS A 157 33.08 27.74 77.14
N GLN A 158 31.76 27.91 77.29
CA GLN A 158 31.18 28.92 78.18
C GLN A 158 31.48 28.63 79.66
N THR A 159 31.49 27.34 80.05
CA THR A 159 31.89 26.91 81.42
C THR A 159 33.39 27.09 81.67
N GLN A 160 34.24 26.89 80.65
CA GLN A 160 35.67 27.22 80.71
C GLN A 160 35.91 28.73 80.82
N HIS A 161 35.08 29.58 80.19
CA HIS A 161 35.16 31.03 80.39
C HIS A 161 34.85 31.43 81.85
N PHE A 162 33.88 30.76 82.48
CA PHE A 162 33.59 30.93 83.92
C PHE A 162 34.72 30.38 84.83
N GLY A 163 35.39 29.30 84.41
CA GLY A 163 36.60 28.77 85.06
C GLY A 163 37.86 29.63 84.88
N ILE A 164 37.91 30.44 83.82
CA ILE A 164 38.97 31.43 83.57
C ILE A 164 38.64 32.74 84.29
N GLU A 165 37.37 33.17 84.38
CA GLU A 165 36.98 34.35 85.17
C GLU A 165 37.18 34.15 86.68
N THR A 166 37.14 32.92 87.18
CA THR A 166 37.50 32.59 88.56
C THR A 166 39.01 32.41 88.80
N LYS A 167 39.83 32.34 87.73
CA LYS A 167 41.30 32.45 87.82
C LYS A 167 41.86 33.79 87.34
N LYS A 168 41.04 34.65 86.72
CA LYS A 168 41.33 36.04 86.33
C LYS A 168 40.86 37.08 87.35
N ALA A 169 40.42 36.66 88.54
CA ALA A 169 40.35 37.54 89.70
C ALA A 169 41.71 37.66 90.42
N ALA A 170 42.78 37.08 89.88
CA ALA A 170 44.12 37.12 90.45
C ALA A 170 45.25 37.52 89.47
N ASP A 171 44.94 38.05 88.28
CA ASP A 171 45.93 38.80 87.50
C ASP A 171 45.21 39.75 86.54
N GLU A 172 45.12 41.00 86.99
CA GLU A 172 45.06 42.18 86.12
C GLU A 172 46.26 42.18 85.16
N ASP A 173 46.11 42.93 84.06
CA ASP A 173 47.21 43.41 83.23
C ASP A 173 48.03 42.38 82.45
N LEU A 174 47.56 42.03 81.24
CA LEU A 174 48.37 42.26 80.04
C LEU A 174 47.54 42.14 78.75
N LYS A 175 47.36 43.29 78.11
CA LYS A 175 47.41 43.57 76.66
C LYS A 175 47.06 42.43 75.69
N ASN A 176 46.01 42.70 74.92
CA ASN A 176 45.66 42.02 73.67
C ASN A 176 46.87 41.91 72.72
N GLU A 177 47.26 40.68 72.44
CA GLU A 177 48.12 40.30 71.31
C GLU A 177 47.35 39.38 70.35
N ILE A 178 47.40 39.75 69.06
CA ILE A 178 47.88 38.92 67.92
C ILE A 178 47.07 37.66 67.49
N PHE A 179 46.84 37.60 66.16
CA PHE A 179 46.66 36.39 65.29
C PHE A 179 45.29 35.65 65.34
N LEU A 180 44.77 34.97 64.31
CA LEU A 180 45.22 34.51 62.98
C LEU A 180 44.00 33.99 62.17
N HIS A 181 44.13 33.94 60.84
CA HIS A 181 43.47 33.11 59.81
C HIS A 181 42.05 32.54 60.00
N ALA A 182 41.21 32.76 58.98
CA ALA A 182 40.31 31.74 58.46
C ALA A 182 40.02 31.98 56.96
N GLU A 183 40.50 31.06 56.12
CA GLU A 183 40.04 30.86 54.75
C GLU A 183 38.59 30.38 54.74
N LEU A 184 37.80 30.85 53.76
CA LEU A 184 36.69 30.10 53.18
C LEU A 184 36.63 30.40 51.67
N PRO A 185 36.69 29.39 50.79
CA PRO A 185 36.55 29.57 49.35
C PRO A 185 35.07 29.80 48.98
N SER A 186 34.81 30.94 48.36
CA SER A 186 33.53 31.30 47.77
C SER A 186 33.28 30.51 46.48
N ALA A 187 32.15 29.79 46.47
CA ALA A 187 31.30 29.48 45.33
C ALA A 187 31.97 29.20 43.97
N HIS A 188 32.01 27.92 43.62
CA HIS A 188 32.11 27.45 42.24
C HIS A 188 30.97 28.05 41.40
N ASN A 189 31.32 29.05 40.60
CA ASN A 189 31.09 29.14 39.16
C ASN A 189 29.85 28.37 38.64
N THR A 190 28.68 29.01 38.64
CA THR A 190 27.67 28.72 37.62
C THR A 190 28.17 29.29 36.31
N GLN A 191 28.64 28.41 35.42
CA GLN A 191 28.88 28.77 34.02
C GLN A 191 27.58 29.36 33.41
N PRO A 192 27.65 30.52 32.75
CA PRO A 192 26.58 30.98 31.88
C PRO A 192 26.49 30.06 30.65
N ALA A 193 25.26 29.74 30.25
CA ALA A 193 24.95 28.93 29.09
C ALA A 193 25.66 29.46 27.83
N GLU A 194 26.33 28.56 27.11
CA GLU A 194 27.01 28.86 25.85
C GLU A 194 26.06 29.47 24.80
N PRO A 195 26.58 30.32 23.89
CA PRO A 195 25.78 30.96 22.86
C PRO A 195 25.33 29.91 21.83
N TYR A 196 24.01 29.81 21.64
CA TYR A 196 23.35 28.94 20.67
C TYR A 196 23.79 29.32 19.24
N ASP A 197 24.27 28.34 18.45
CA ASP A 197 24.76 28.53 17.07
C ASP A 197 23.69 29.22 16.18
N PRO A 198 23.99 30.39 15.57
CA PRO A 198 23.08 31.09 14.66
C PRO A 198 22.56 30.23 13.50
N ALA A 199 23.36 29.31 12.96
CA ALA A 199 22.94 28.40 11.89
C ALA A 199 21.90 27.41 12.39
N MET A 200 22.10 26.87 13.60
CA MET A 200 21.16 25.96 14.26
C MET A 200 19.83 26.67 14.57
N GLN A 201 19.87 27.92 15.00
CA GLN A 201 18.65 28.71 15.24
C GLN A 201 17.89 29.00 13.94
N ALA A 202 18.59 29.30 12.85
CA ALA A 202 17.98 29.52 11.55
C ALA A 202 17.33 28.24 11.00
N GLY A 203 18.04 27.10 11.06
CA GLY A 203 17.53 25.80 10.66
C GLY A 203 16.27 25.39 11.45
N ALA A 204 16.27 25.58 12.78
CA ALA A 204 15.11 25.31 13.62
C ALA A 204 13.87 26.16 13.23
N ARG A 205 14.06 27.45 12.91
CA ARG A 205 12.97 28.32 12.45
C ARG A 205 12.40 27.87 11.10
N ILE A 206 13.27 27.52 10.15
CA ILE A 206 12.87 27.08 8.80
C ILE A 206 12.10 25.76 8.90
N ILE A 207 12.60 24.79 9.66
CA ILE A 207 11.90 23.53 9.95
C ILE A 207 10.52 23.82 10.56
N GLY A 208 10.45 24.68 11.57
CA GLY A 208 9.19 25.06 12.22
C GLY A 208 8.16 25.62 11.23
N LYS A 209 8.59 26.50 10.32
CA LYS A 209 7.72 27.06 9.27
C LYS A 209 7.17 25.96 8.35
N VAL A 210 8.02 25.06 7.87
CA VAL A 210 7.60 24.00 6.94
C VAL A 210 6.74 22.94 7.62
N VAL A 211 7.07 22.54 8.85
CA VAL A 211 6.26 21.59 9.63
C VAL A 211 4.85 22.14 9.89
N MET A 212 4.73 23.44 10.18
CA MET A 212 3.43 24.07 10.35
C MET A 212 2.62 24.05 9.04
N GLN A 213 3.26 24.31 7.89
CA GLN A 213 2.59 24.18 6.59
C GLN A 213 2.22 22.74 6.26
N ALA A 214 3.07 21.77 6.58
CA ALA A 214 2.81 20.34 6.46
C ALA A 214 1.59 19.93 7.30
N ALA A 215 1.44 20.48 8.51
CA ALA A 215 0.26 20.22 9.35
C ALA A 215 -1.03 20.81 8.75
N LEU A 216 -0.96 22.03 8.20
CA LEU A 216 -2.10 22.68 7.55
C LEU A 216 -2.58 21.89 6.32
N ILE A 217 -1.66 21.51 5.43
CA ILE A 217 -1.99 20.71 4.26
C ILE A 217 -2.47 19.32 4.64
N SER A 218 -1.87 18.68 5.64
CA SER A 218 -2.30 17.37 6.15
C SER A 218 -3.74 17.43 6.67
N SER A 219 -4.10 18.50 7.40
CA SER A 219 -5.47 18.71 7.86
C SER A 219 -6.44 18.89 6.69
N ARG A 220 -6.03 19.57 5.62
CA ARG A 220 -6.85 19.77 4.42
C ARG A 220 -7.04 18.48 3.63
N ILE A 221 -5.97 17.71 3.41
CA ILE A 221 -6.00 16.40 2.76
C ILE A 221 -6.88 15.44 3.56
N ALA A 222 -6.72 15.38 4.89
CA ALA A 222 -7.53 14.51 5.75
C ALA A 222 -9.02 14.90 5.78
N SER A 223 -9.34 16.17 5.57
CA SER A 223 -10.72 16.65 5.47
C SER A 223 -11.31 16.51 4.06
N SER A 224 -10.47 16.22 3.05
CA SER A 224 -10.91 15.99 1.68
C SER A 224 -11.56 14.61 1.56
N ARG A 225 -12.55 14.47 0.68
CA ARG A 225 -13.11 13.16 0.30
C ARG A 225 -12.35 12.52 -0.86
N ASP A 226 -11.10 12.96 -1.09
CA ASP A 226 -10.31 12.49 -2.21
C ASP A 226 -9.91 11.02 -2.00
N PRO A 227 -10.13 10.12 -2.97
CA PRO A 227 -9.73 8.72 -2.88
C PRO A 227 -8.24 8.52 -2.58
N ASN A 228 -7.39 9.49 -2.95
CA ASN A 228 -5.94 9.45 -2.80
C ASN A 228 -5.44 10.17 -1.54
N ALA A 229 -6.33 10.60 -0.63
CA ALA A 229 -5.96 11.37 0.57
C ALA A 229 -4.88 10.68 1.43
N LYS A 230 -4.91 9.35 1.57
CA LYS A 230 -3.90 8.57 2.33
C LYS A 230 -2.51 8.67 1.69
N GLU A 231 -2.43 8.63 0.37
CA GLU A 231 -1.17 8.71 -0.38
C GLU A 231 -0.60 10.13 -0.33
N LEU A 232 -1.44 11.15 -0.57
CA LEU A 232 -1.04 12.56 -0.48
C LEU A 232 -0.55 12.94 0.93
N LEU A 233 -1.19 12.41 1.98
CA LEU A 233 -0.76 12.62 3.36
C LEU A 233 0.63 12.00 3.64
N THR A 234 0.84 10.79 3.13
CA THR A 234 2.14 10.09 3.28
C THR A 234 3.25 10.85 2.57
N LEU A 235 2.98 11.39 1.38
CA LEU A 235 3.92 12.22 0.62
C LEU A 235 4.26 13.52 1.35
N ALA A 236 3.27 14.22 1.91
CA ALA A 236 3.49 15.45 2.68
C ALA A 236 4.37 15.21 3.92
N LEU A 237 4.09 14.14 4.67
CA LEU A 237 4.88 13.76 5.84
C LEU A 237 6.29 13.33 5.45
N GLY A 238 6.43 12.48 4.42
CA GLY A 238 7.73 12.00 3.93
C GLY A 238 8.64 13.15 3.48
N ARG A 239 8.12 14.09 2.69
CA ARG A 239 8.90 15.26 2.24
C ARG A 239 9.31 16.16 3.41
N THR A 240 8.47 16.26 4.46
CA THR A 240 8.80 17.03 5.67
C THR A 240 9.97 16.41 6.43
N GLU A 241 10.03 15.08 6.56
CA GLU A 241 11.14 14.39 7.24
C GLU A 241 12.46 14.47 6.45
N VAL A 242 12.38 14.38 5.12
CA VAL A 242 13.54 14.58 4.25
C VAL A 242 14.09 16.00 4.41
N LEU A 243 13.24 17.02 4.35
CA LEU A 243 13.68 18.40 4.55
C LEU A 243 14.37 18.62 5.91
N LYS A 244 13.81 18.07 7.00
CA LYS A 244 14.43 18.19 8.34
C LYS A 244 15.86 17.64 8.34
N SER A 245 16.06 16.50 7.69
CA SER A 245 17.36 15.85 7.57
C SER A 245 18.31 16.67 6.72
N ASP A 246 17.85 17.19 5.58
CA ASP A 246 18.65 18.01 4.68
C ASP A 246 19.07 19.34 5.34
N ILE A 247 18.14 20.00 6.06
CA ILE A 247 18.44 21.21 6.84
C ILE A 247 19.47 20.91 7.93
N LEU A 248 19.32 19.80 8.65
CA LEU A 248 20.30 19.42 9.67
C LEU A 248 21.68 19.19 9.05
N GLN A 249 21.75 18.58 7.88
CA GLN A 249 23.00 18.42 7.14
C GLN A 249 23.60 19.76 6.69
N GLN A 250 22.78 20.71 6.23
CA GLN A 250 23.25 22.05 5.88
C GLN A 250 23.80 22.82 7.08
N VAL A 251 23.15 22.73 8.25
CA VAL A 251 23.62 23.36 9.49
C VAL A 251 25.03 22.88 9.87
N HIS A 252 25.29 21.58 9.72
CA HIS A 252 26.58 20.94 10.05
C HIS A 252 27.62 20.99 8.92
N SER A 253 27.31 21.61 7.78
CA SER A 253 28.26 21.72 6.67
C SER A 253 29.40 22.72 6.95
N ASP A 254 30.49 22.65 6.19
CA ASP A 254 31.63 23.57 6.32
C ASP A 254 31.44 24.90 5.55
N LEU A 255 30.22 25.20 5.10
CA LEU A 255 29.89 26.41 4.32
C LEU A 255 29.81 27.68 5.19
N SER A 256 29.85 28.85 4.55
CA SER A 256 29.59 30.10 5.26
C SER A 256 28.15 30.16 5.76
N PHE A 257 27.87 30.93 6.81
CA PHE A 257 26.51 31.08 7.35
C PHE A 257 25.51 31.55 6.29
N GLU A 258 25.91 32.49 5.42
CA GLU A 258 25.07 33.00 4.33
C GLU A 258 24.72 31.91 3.32
N GLN A 259 25.69 31.08 2.93
CA GLN A 259 25.47 29.95 2.02
C GLN A 259 24.60 28.86 2.66
N LYS A 260 24.81 28.57 3.95
CA LYS A 260 23.95 27.65 4.70
C LYS A 260 22.50 28.15 4.70
N LEU A 261 22.30 29.43 5.00
CA LEU A 261 20.98 30.04 5.06
C LEU A 261 20.29 30.04 3.69
N GLU A 262 21.02 30.35 2.62
CA GLU A 262 20.51 30.30 1.25
C GLU A 262 20.09 28.88 0.87
N ASN A 263 20.94 27.88 1.10
CA ASN A 263 20.63 26.47 0.81
C ASN A 263 19.43 25.96 1.61
N MET A 264 19.35 26.29 2.91
CA MET A 264 18.21 25.90 3.74
C MET A 264 16.91 26.57 3.29
N ASN A 265 16.94 27.83 2.86
CA ASN A 265 15.77 28.51 2.32
C ASN A 265 15.33 27.90 0.98
N HIS A 266 16.27 27.57 0.09
CA HIS A 266 15.97 26.91 -1.18
C HIS A 266 15.26 25.56 -0.96
N LEU A 267 15.82 24.72 -0.06
CA LEU A 267 15.22 23.43 0.29
C LEU A 267 13.80 23.60 0.88
N ALA A 268 13.60 24.64 1.69
CA ALA A 268 12.30 24.96 2.25
C ALA A 268 11.31 25.40 1.17
N ASP A 269 11.73 26.25 0.24
CA ASP A 269 10.89 26.75 -0.85
C ASP A 269 10.47 25.62 -1.80
N GLU A 270 11.40 24.74 -2.21
CA GLU A 270 11.07 23.53 -2.97
C GLU A 270 10.03 22.66 -2.28
N THR A 271 10.16 22.52 -0.95
CA THR A 271 9.24 21.70 -0.16
C THR A 271 7.86 22.36 -0.06
N LEU A 272 7.80 23.68 0.06
CA LEU A 272 6.54 24.43 0.07
C LEU A 272 5.87 24.42 -1.30
N GLU A 273 6.62 24.46 -2.40
CA GLU A 273 6.09 24.29 -3.75
C GLU A 273 5.54 22.88 -3.97
N PHE A 274 6.24 21.86 -3.47
CA PHE A 274 5.74 20.49 -3.47
C PHE A 274 4.40 20.38 -2.73
N PHE A 275 4.27 20.98 -1.54
CA PHE A 275 2.98 20.99 -0.83
C PHE A 275 1.88 21.69 -1.64
N LYS A 276 2.16 22.82 -2.28
CA LYS A 276 1.17 23.46 -3.18
C LYS A 276 0.77 22.55 -4.34
N SER A 277 1.70 21.76 -4.88
CA SER A 277 1.39 20.77 -5.91
C SER A 277 0.46 19.67 -5.39
N LEU A 278 0.68 19.18 -4.16
CA LEU A 278 -0.22 18.22 -3.52
C LEU A 278 -1.62 18.81 -3.28
N GLU A 279 -1.72 20.08 -2.88
CA GLU A 279 -3.01 20.77 -2.79
C GLU A 279 -3.72 20.87 -4.15
N GLY A 280 -2.99 21.15 -5.23
CA GLY A 280 -3.56 21.21 -6.58
C GLY A 280 -4.03 19.85 -7.13
N GLN A 281 -3.57 18.74 -6.55
CA GLN A 281 -3.99 17.38 -6.90
C GLN A 281 -5.26 16.93 -6.17
N LEU A 282 -5.71 17.68 -5.15
CA LEU A 282 -6.99 17.43 -4.51
C LEU A 282 -8.11 17.70 -5.53
N SER A 283 -8.90 16.68 -5.82
CA SER A 283 -10.01 16.78 -6.77
C SER A 283 -10.97 17.88 -6.33
N VAL A 284 -11.06 18.98 -7.07
CA VAL A 284 -12.08 20.01 -6.85
C VAL A 284 -13.43 19.42 -7.27
N GLN A 285 -14.22 18.97 -6.29
CA GLN A 285 -15.66 18.74 -6.42
C GLN A 285 -16.40 19.50 -5.32
#